data_AF-A0A8S9Y0Q9-F1
#
_entry.id   AF-A0A8S9Y0Q9-F1
#
_cell.length_a   1.000
_cell.length_b   1.000
_cell.length_c   1.000
_cell.angle_alpha   90.00
_cell.angle_beta   90.00
_cell.angle_gamma   90.00
#
_symmetry.space_group_name_H-M   'P 1'
#
loop_
_entity.id
_entity.type
_entity.pdbx_description
1 polymer ?
#
loop_
_entity_poly.entity_id
_entity_poly.type
_entity_poly.pdbx_seq_one_letter_code
_entity_poly.pdbx_strand_id
1 'polypeptide(L)'
;MVQSHRYEPEFVEPLKNLTVPVGREATFSCVVSHLGGYRVGWVKADTKAIQAIHEHVITHNPRVSVSHSDHSTWFLHIRNVQEEDRGTYMCQINTDPMKSEMGYLEIVVPPDIIDEDSSGDVMVPEGGTVELTCRARGYPDPEITWKREDRQEIVFREASGIRNKGKKHSQYHP
;
A
#
# COMPACT_ATOMS: atom_id res chain seq x y z
N MET A 1 -40.62 -26.29 -6.83
CA MET A 1 -39.91 -24.99 -6.75
C MET A 1 -38.42 -25.29 -6.74
N VAL A 2 -37.75 -25.33 -7.89
CA VAL A 2 -36.28 -25.52 -7.98
C VAL A 2 -35.80 -24.80 -9.25
N GLN A 3 -34.75 -23.98 -9.15
CA GLN A 3 -34.00 -23.23 -10.21
C GLN A 3 -34.16 -21.70 -10.30
N SER A 4 -34.11 -20.94 -9.19
CA SER A 4 -33.78 -19.48 -9.28
C SER A 4 -32.27 -19.19 -9.12
N HIS A 5 -31.55 -20.00 -8.32
CA HIS A 5 -30.13 -19.76 -7.99
C HIS A 5 -29.10 -19.94 -9.11
N ARG A 6 -29.48 -20.38 -10.32
CA ARG A 6 -28.49 -20.54 -11.43
C ARG A 6 -28.21 -19.26 -12.21
N TYR A 7 -29.00 -18.20 -11.98
CA TYR A 7 -28.93 -16.94 -12.73
C TYR A 7 -28.79 -15.71 -11.81
N GLU A 8 -28.59 -15.92 -10.51
CA GLU A 8 -28.28 -14.83 -9.58
C GLU A 8 -26.81 -14.45 -9.72
N PRO A 9 -26.47 -13.16 -9.52
CA PRO A 9 -25.11 -12.71 -9.64
C PRO A 9 -24.26 -13.22 -8.48
N GLU A 10 -23.05 -13.63 -8.82
CA GLU A 10 -22.06 -14.16 -7.88
C GLU A 10 -20.68 -13.61 -8.19
N PHE A 11 -19.89 -13.35 -7.15
CA PHE A 11 -18.48 -13.06 -7.31
C PHE A 11 -17.74 -14.31 -7.75
N VAL A 12 -16.95 -14.19 -8.83
CA VAL A 12 -16.17 -15.31 -9.37
C VAL A 12 -14.92 -15.55 -8.51
N GLU A 13 -14.35 -14.49 -7.96
CA GLU A 13 -13.20 -14.55 -7.06
C GLU A 13 -13.31 -13.46 -5.97
N PRO A 14 -12.69 -13.67 -4.79
CA PRO A 14 -12.61 -12.64 -3.76
C PRO A 14 -11.87 -11.39 -4.26
N LEU A 15 -12.22 -10.23 -3.70
CA LEU A 15 -11.55 -8.99 -4.05
C LEU A 15 -10.13 -8.97 -3.45
N LYS A 16 -9.10 -8.83 -4.30
CA LYS A 16 -7.69 -8.91 -3.89
C LYS A 16 -7.24 -7.66 -3.14
N ASN A 17 -6.41 -7.85 -2.11
CA ASN A 17 -5.67 -6.76 -1.49
C ASN A 17 -4.61 -6.21 -2.46
N LEU A 18 -4.36 -4.91 -2.39
CA LEU A 18 -3.40 -4.21 -3.22
C LEU A 18 -2.36 -3.53 -2.33
N THR A 19 -1.12 -3.49 -2.78
CA THR A 19 -0.05 -2.66 -2.20
C THR A 19 0.51 -1.79 -3.30
N VAL A 20 0.35 -0.47 -3.18
CA VAL A 20 0.63 0.47 -4.26
C VAL A 20 1.50 1.61 -3.73
N PRO A 21 2.61 1.97 -4.40
CA PRO A 21 3.39 3.13 -4.01
C PRO A 21 2.61 4.44 -4.17
N VAL A 22 2.85 5.39 -3.27
CA VAL A 22 2.29 6.75 -3.35
C VAL A 22 2.54 7.36 -4.75
N GLY A 23 1.54 8.06 -5.27
CA GLY A 23 1.55 8.70 -6.58
C GLY A 23 1.29 7.77 -7.78
N ARG A 24 1.16 6.46 -7.59
CA ARG A 24 0.78 5.50 -8.65
C ARG A 24 -0.74 5.37 -8.79
N GLU A 25 -1.19 4.52 -9.70
CA GLU A 25 -2.62 4.19 -9.84
C GLU A 25 -2.90 2.85 -9.16
N ALA A 26 -3.91 2.80 -8.28
CA ALA A 26 -4.48 1.56 -7.76
C ALA A 26 -5.69 1.15 -8.60
N THR A 27 -5.79 -0.13 -8.95
CA THR A 27 -6.94 -0.67 -9.68
C THR A 27 -7.46 -1.91 -8.99
N PHE A 28 -8.64 -1.81 -8.38
CA PHE A 28 -9.39 -2.98 -7.91
C PHE A 28 -10.16 -3.61 -9.07
N SER A 29 -10.18 -4.94 -9.10
CA SER A 29 -10.87 -5.74 -10.13
C SER A 29 -11.90 -6.65 -9.45
N CYS A 30 -13.17 -6.42 -9.74
CA CYS A 30 -14.28 -7.19 -9.20
C CYS A 30 -14.96 -7.98 -10.31
N VAL A 31 -14.81 -9.31 -10.27
CA VAL A 31 -15.33 -10.21 -11.29
C VAL A 31 -16.66 -10.78 -10.85
N VAL A 32 -17.72 -10.53 -11.61
CA VAL A 32 -19.09 -10.93 -11.31
C VAL A 32 -19.65 -11.74 -12.47
N SER A 33 -20.18 -12.92 -12.16
CA SER A 33 -20.93 -13.75 -13.11
C SER A 33 -22.43 -13.46 -13.00
N HIS A 34 -23.17 -13.68 -14.09
CA HIS A 34 -24.64 -13.53 -14.15
C HIS A 34 -25.16 -12.18 -13.63
N LEU A 35 -24.46 -11.07 -13.90
CA LEU A 35 -24.85 -9.74 -13.42
C LEU A 35 -26.26 -9.35 -13.88
N GLY A 36 -26.65 -9.68 -15.11
CA GLY A 36 -27.98 -9.39 -15.63
C GLY A 36 -28.34 -7.91 -15.50
N GLY A 37 -29.49 -7.61 -14.88
CA GLY A 37 -29.93 -6.24 -14.60
C GLY A 37 -29.47 -5.66 -13.26
N TYR A 38 -28.68 -6.41 -12.48
CA TYR A 38 -28.10 -5.93 -11.23
C TYR A 38 -26.97 -4.94 -11.52
N ARG A 39 -26.55 -4.21 -10.50
CA ARG A 39 -25.50 -3.19 -10.58
C ARG A 39 -24.44 -3.47 -9.54
N VAL A 40 -23.19 -3.33 -9.98
CA VAL A 40 -22.02 -3.28 -9.10
C VAL A 40 -21.88 -1.89 -8.51
N GLY A 41 -21.55 -1.79 -7.22
CA GLY A 41 -21.22 -0.55 -6.54
C GLY A 41 -19.87 -0.65 -5.83
N TRP A 42 -19.17 0.48 -5.74
CA TRP A 42 -17.91 0.61 -5.04
C TRP A 42 -18.08 1.51 -3.82
N VAL A 43 -17.63 1.05 -2.67
CA VAL A 43 -17.71 1.79 -1.41
C VAL A 43 -16.36 1.73 -0.70
N LYS A 44 -15.88 2.87 -0.18
CA LYS A 44 -14.77 2.86 0.77
C LYS A 44 -15.35 2.47 2.13
N ALA A 45 -15.13 1.22 2.53
CA ALA A 45 -15.88 0.56 3.61
C ALA A 45 -15.61 1.16 4.99
N ASP A 46 -14.38 1.65 5.21
CA ASP A 46 -13.95 2.35 6.43
C ASP A 46 -14.80 3.59 6.75
N THR A 47 -15.10 4.38 5.73
CA THR A 47 -15.79 5.67 5.80
C THR A 47 -17.24 5.57 5.34
N LYS A 48 -17.65 4.41 4.82
CA LYS A 48 -18.96 4.15 4.20
C LYS A 48 -19.26 5.07 3.02
N ALA A 49 -18.22 5.66 2.41
CA ALA A 49 -18.37 6.61 1.31
C ALA A 49 -18.58 5.85 -0.02
N ILE A 50 -19.72 6.10 -0.66
CA ILE A 50 -20.01 5.56 -2.00
C ILE A 50 -19.05 6.21 -3.00
N GLN A 51 -18.25 5.40 -3.68
CA GLN A 51 -17.32 5.84 -4.71
C GLN A 51 -18.02 5.90 -6.06
N ALA A 52 -18.67 4.81 -6.46
CA ALA A 52 -19.34 4.70 -7.74
C ALA A 52 -20.48 3.69 -7.69
N ILE A 53 -21.46 3.84 -8.57
CA ILE A 53 -22.53 2.87 -8.81
C ILE A 53 -22.58 2.62 -10.31
N HIS A 54 -22.37 1.38 -10.72
CA HIS A 54 -22.28 0.96 -12.10
C HIS A 54 -21.19 1.78 -12.84
N GLU A 55 -21.54 2.47 -13.92
CA GLU A 55 -20.63 3.33 -14.69
C GLU A 55 -20.50 4.76 -14.14
N HIS A 56 -21.30 5.12 -13.12
CA HIS A 56 -21.37 6.50 -12.63
C HIS A 56 -20.54 6.66 -11.36
N VAL A 57 -19.57 7.57 -11.41
CA VAL A 57 -18.80 8.00 -10.23
C VAL A 57 -19.69 8.93 -9.38
N ILE A 58 -19.84 8.60 -8.10
CA ILE A 58 -20.67 9.34 -7.14
C ILE A 58 -19.81 10.24 -6.24
N THR A 59 -18.60 9.80 -5.92
CA THR A 59 -17.64 10.62 -5.16
C THR A 59 -17.22 11.86 -5.95
N HIS A 60 -16.93 12.95 -5.23
CA HIS A 60 -16.35 14.17 -5.83
C HIS A 60 -14.83 14.09 -5.97
N ASN A 61 -14.21 12.96 -5.60
CA ASN A 61 -12.77 12.78 -5.73
C ASN A 61 -12.39 12.65 -7.23
N PRO A 62 -11.67 13.63 -7.82
CA PRO A 62 -11.35 13.62 -9.25
C PRO A 62 -10.34 12.52 -9.64
N ARG A 63 -9.74 11.86 -8.65
CA ARG A 63 -8.78 10.77 -8.85
C ARG A 63 -9.47 9.42 -9.07
N VAL A 64 -10.77 9.33 -8.78
CA VAL A 64 -11.55 8.10 -8.88
C VAL A 64 -12.23 7.99 -10.24
N SER A 65 -12.10 6.83 -10.89
CA SER A 65 -12.85 6.49 -12.11
C SER A 65 -13.21 5.00 -12.11
N VAL A 66 -14.22 4.64 -12.91
CA VAL A 66 -14.63 3.24 -13.08
C VAL A 66 -14.61 2.85 -14.55
N SER A 67 -14.35 1.57 -14.80
CA SER A 67 -14.48 0.94 -16.12
C SER A 67 -14.96 -0.50 -15.96
N HIS A 68 -15.35 -1.16 -17.04
CA HIS A 68 -15.72 -2.58 -17.00
C HIS A 68 -15.43 -3.26 -18.34
N SER A 69 -15.21 -4.58 -18.32
CA SER A 69 -15.05 -5.41 -19.53
C SER A 69 -16.26 -6.33 -19.68
N ASP A 70 -16.95 -6.25 -20.83
CA ASP A 70 -18.04 -7.15 -21.22
C ASP A 70 -19.07 -7.45 -20.11
N HIS A 71 -19.31 -6.46 -19.24
CA HIS A 71 -20.12 -6.50 -18.01
C HIS A 71 -19.75 -7.58 -16.96
N SER A 72 -18.62 -8.29 -17.13
CA SER A 72 -18.17 -9.36 -16.23
C SER A 72 -17.13 -8.91 -15.22
N THR A 73 -16.24 -8.00 -15.60
CA THR A 73 -15.21 -7.46 -14.69
C THR A 73 -15.40 -5.97 -14.54
N TRP A 74 -15.49 -5.52 -13.30
CA TRP A 74 -15.73 -4.14 -12.91
C TRP A 74 -14.48 -3.61 -12.23
N PHE A 75 -14.01 -2.44 -12.66
CA PHE A 75 -12.77 -1.84 -12.19
C PHE A 75 -13.05 -0.53 -11.46
N LEU A 76 -12.40 -0.37 -10.30
CA LEU A 76 -12.28 0.91 -9.61
C LEU A 76 -10.82 1.36 -9.72
N HIS A 77 -10.59 2.49 -10.37
CA HIS A 77 -9.29 3.11 -10.50
C HIS A 77 -9.17 4.31 -9.57
N ILE A 78 -8.06 4.41 -8.86
CA ILE A 78 -7.69 5.55 -8.03
C ILE A 78 -6.32 6.01 -8.51
N ARG A 79 -6.29 7.11 -9.25
CA ARG A 79 -5.05 7.70 -9.79
C ARG A 79 -4.31 8.50 -8.74
N ASN A 80 -2.98 8.57 -8.88
CA ASN A 80 -2.13 9.38 -8.01
C ASN A 80 -2.48 9.14 -6.53
N VAL A 81 -2.42 7.87 -6.11
CA VAL A 81 -2.84 7.45 -4.77
C VAL A 81 -2.06 8.18 -3.69
N GLN A 82 -2.75 8.51 -2.62
CA GLN A 82 -2.22 9.20 -1.45
C GLN A 82 -2.43 8.33 -0.21
N GLU A 83 -1.76 8.66 0.89
CA GLU A 83 -1.82 7.88 2.12
C GLU A 83 -3.25 7.77 2.68
N GLU A 84 -4.08 8.80 2.52
CA GLU A 84 -5.49 8.80 2.94
C GLU A 84 -6.40 7.85 2.15
N ASP A 85 -5.95 7.41 0.97
CA ASP A 85 -6.71 6.42 0.18
C ASP A 85 -6.60 5.02 0.75
N ARG A 86 -5.61 4.78 1.63
CA ARG A 86 -5.44 3.52 2.36
C ARG A 86 -6.75 3.13 3.04
N GLY A 87 -7.04 1.84 3.01
CA GLY A 87 -8.19 1.28 3.71
C GLY A 87 -8.90 0.19 2.93
N THR A 88 -10.01 -0.26 3.48
CA THR A 88 -10.82 -1.33 2.88
C THR A 88 -11.78 -0.77 1.84
N TYR A 89 -11.73 -1.31 0.63
CA TYR A 89 -12.68 -1.05 -0.44
C TYR A 89 -13.60 -2.26 -0.61
N MET A 90 -14.87 -1.98 -0.87
CA MET A 90 -15.91 -2.99 -1.04
C MET A 90 -16.50 -2.89 -2.44
N CYS A 91 -16.56 -4.03 -3.12
CA CYS A 91 -17.39 -4.24 -4.30
C CYS A 91 -18.70 -4.89 -3.84
N GLN A 92 -19.85 -4.26 -4.10
CA GLN A 92 -21.17 -4.76 -3.72
C GLN A 92 -22.08 -4.94 -4.92
N ILE A 93 -23.03 -5.88 -4.83
CA ILE A 93 -24.07 -6.11 -5.83
C ILE A 93 -25.42 -5.86 -5.15
N ASN A 94 -26.33 -5.13 -5.82
CA ASN A 94 -27.65 -4.78 -5.30
C ASN A 94 -28.67 -5.95 -5.32
N THR A 95 -28.23 -7.17 -4.99
CA THR A 95 -29.11 -8.31 -4.71
C THR A 95 -29.88 -8.12 -3.41
N ASP A 96 -30.86 -8.97 -3.15
CA ASP A 96 -31.57 -9.06 -1.88
C ASP A 96 -31.52 -10.50 -1.35
N PRO A 97 -30.71 -10.82 -0.31
CA PRO A 97 -29.84 -9.89 0.42
C PRO A 97 -28.64 -9.41 -0.42
N MET A 98 -28.11 -8.24 -0.08
CA MET A 98 -26.94 -7.65 -0.74
C MET A 98 -25.72 -8.56 -0.59
N LYS A 99 -25.00 -8.82 -1.70
CA LYS A 99 -23.72 -9.52 -1.70
C LYS A 99 -22.57 -8.53 -1.82
N SER A 100 -21.44 -8.82 -1.18
CA SER A 100 -20.25 -7.97 -1.26
C SER A 100 -18.93 -8.73 -1.06
N GLU A 101 -17.87 -8.24 -1.69
CA GLU A 101 -16.47 -8.63 -1.47
C GLU A 101 -15.63 -7.43 -1.06
N MET A 102 -14.59 -7.65 -0.26
CA MET A 102 -13.74 -6.59 0.29
C MET A 102 -12.27 -6.85 0.03
N GLY A 103 -11.52 -5.79 -0.27
CA GLY A 103 -10.08 -5.82 -0.47
C GLY A 103 -9.44 -4.58 0.18
N TYR A 104 -8.27 -4.76 0.76
CA TYR A 104 -7.52 -3.69 1.43
C TYR A 104 -6.53 -3.04 0.46
N LEU A 105 -6.53 -1.72 0.40
CA LEU A 105 -5.52 -0.92 -0.28
C LEU A 105 -4.47 -0.46 0.73
N GLU A 106 -3.26 -1.00 0.61
CA GLU A 106 -2.07 -0.57 1.32
C GLU A 106 -1.27 0.42 0.47
N ILE A 107 -0.82 1.52 1.07
CA ILE A 107 -0.07 2.56 0.39
C ILE A 107 1.34 2.60 0.97
N VAL A 108 2.35 2.41 0.12
CA VAL A 108 3.76 2.42 0.51
C VAL A 108 4.46 3.70 0.05
N VAL A 109 5.35 4.21 0.89
CA VAL A 109 6.15 5.39 0.60
C VAL A 109 7.61 4.95 0.48
N PRO A 110 8.25 5.14 -0.69
CA PRO A 110 9.65 4.78 -0.86
C PRO A 110 10.57 5.44 0.18
N PRO A 111 11.66 4.77 0.59
CA PRO A 111 12.61 5.34 1.52
C PRO A 111 13.32 6.55 0.90
N ASP A 112 13.48 7.61 1.70
CA ASP A 112 14.17 8.85 1.34
C ASP A 112 15.04 9.30 2.52
N ILE A 113 16.32 9.60 2.26
CA ILE A 113 17.26 9.99 3.31
C ILE A 113 16.96 11.43 3.72
N ILE A 114 16.90 11.67 5.04
CA ILE A 114 16.73 13.00 5.60
C ILE A 114 18.13 13.59 5.78
N ASP A 115 18.58 14.34 4.78
CA ASP A 115 19.94 14.89 4.75
C ASP A 115 20.25 15.78 5.96
N GLU A 116 19.29 16.59 6.41
CA GLU A 116 19.44 17.49 7.57
C GLU A 116 19.69 16.74 8.90
N ASP A 117 19.20 15.51 9.00
CA ASP A 117 19.32 14.65 10.17
C ASP A 117 20.43 13.60 10.04
N SER A 118 21.14 13.59 8.91
CA SER A 118 22.17 12.61 8.58
C SER A 118 23.57 13.25 8.62
N SER A 119 24.58 12.44 8.89
CA SER A 119 25.96 12.91 8.90
C SER A 119 26.42 13.25 7.48
N GLY A 120 26.95 14.45 7.29
CA GLY A 120 27.78 14.79 6.13
C GLY A 120 29.23 14.28 6.29
N ASP A 121 30.15 14.86 5.54
CA ASP A 121 31.58 14.53 5.65
C ASP A 121 32.14 14.92 7.02
N VAL A 122 32.81 13.97 7.67
CA VAL A 122 33.39 14.15 9.01
C VAL A 122 34.90 13.94 8.99
N MET A 123 35.64 14.81 9.69
CA MET A 123 37.08 14.68 9.89
C MET A 123 37.36 14.36 11.35
N VAL A 124 38.09 13.26 11.60
CA VAL A 124 38.37 12.75 12.95
C VAL A 124 39.85 12.42 13.04
N PRO A 125 40.57 12.86 14.10
CA PRO A 125 41.97 12.53 14.28
C PRO A 125 42.15 11.03 14.49
N GLU A 126 43.33 10.51 14.14
CA GLU A 126 43.67 9.11 14.38
C GLU A 126 43.51 8.78 15.88
N GLY A 127 42.85 7.65 16.18
CA GLY A 127 42.51 7.24 17.54
C GLY A 127 41.27 7.93 18.13
N GLY A 128 40.70 8.92 17.43
CA GLY A 128 39.43 9.54 17.80
C GLY A 128 38.23 8.61 17.59
N THR A 129 37.10 8.95 18.21
CA THR A 129 35.82 8.23 18.06
C THR A 129 34.87 9.02 17.17
N VAL A 130 34.10 8.32 16.34
CA VAL A 130 33.10 8.91 15.44
C VAL A 130 31.77 8.16 15.53
N GLU A 131 30.68 8.92 15.42
CA GLU A 131 29.33 8.39 15.24
C GLU A 131 28.76 8.92 13.93
N LEU A 132 28.40 8.01 13.03
CA LEU A 132 27.73 8.35 11.77
C LEU A 132 26.24 8.08 11.94
N THR A 133 25.44 9.10 11.67
CA THR A 133 23.98 9.05 11.74
C THR A 133 23.40 9.04 10.33
N CYS A 134 22.41 8.20 10.09
CA CYS A 134 21.62 8.20 8.87
C CYS A 134 20.16 8.03 9.26
N ARG A 135 19.35 9.03 8.95
CA ARG A 135 17.89 8.97 9.12
C ARG A 135 17.23 8.93 7.77
N ALA A 136 16.23 8.08 7.62
CA ALA A 136 15.41 8.01 6.42
C ALA A 136 13.94 8.00 6.82
N ARG A 137 13.11 8.59 5.97
CA ARG A 137 11.64 8.52 6.04
C ARG A 137 11.14 7.54 4.99
N GLY A 138 9.98 6.96 5.21
CA GLY A 138 9.34 6.02 4.28
C GLY A 138 8.28 5.19 5.01
N TYR A 139 7.49 4.46 4.26
CA TYR A 139 6.51 3.51 4.82
C TYR A 139 6.49 2.21 4.01
N PRO A 140 6.66 1.04 4.64
CA PRO A 140 7.00 0.84 6.06
C PRO A 140 8.33 1.50 6.46
N ASP A 141 8.58 1.61 7.77
CA ASP A 141 9.79 2.25 8.30
C ASP A 141 11.06 1.66 7.65
N PRO A 142 11.94 2.49 7.05
CA PRO A 142 13.13 2.00 6.35
C PRO A 142 14.15 1.30 7.26
N GLU A 143 14.75 0.20 6.79
CA GLU A 143 15.92 -0.41 7.45
C GLU A 143 17.21 0.30 7.01
N ILE A 144 17.95 0.85 7.97
CA ILE A 144 19.25 1.50 7.71
C ILE A 144 20.37 0.45 7.77
N THR A 145 21.20 0.41 6.72
CA THR A 145 22.39 -0.46 6.67
C THR A 145 23.63 0.32 6.26
N TRP A 146 24.73 0.11 6.98
CA TRP A 146 26.02 0.75 6.71
C TRP A 146 26.95 -0.21 5.96
N LYS A 147 27.62 0.31 4.92
CA LYS A 147 28.62 -0.41 4.13
C LYS A 147 29.75 0.55 3.76
N ARG A 148 30.97 0.03 3.68
CA ARG A 148 32.09 0.75 3.06
C ARG A 148 32.02 0.62 1.55
N GLU A 149 32.36 1.69 0.84
CA GLU A 149 32.38 1.71 -0.62
C GLU A 149 33.36 0.68 -1.20
N ASP A 150 34.53 0.53 -0.55
CA ASP A 150 35.56 -0.47 -0.88
C ASP A 150 35.18 -1.91 -0.49
N ARG A 151 33.98 -2.13 0.05
CA ARG A 151 33.45 -3.42 0.53
C ARG A 151 34.26 -4.07 1.64
N GLN A 152 35.19 -3.35 2.27
CA GLN A 152 35.88 -3.85 3.45
C GLN A 152 34.92 -3.90 4.65
N GLU A 153 35.26 -4.73 5.64
CA GLU A 153 34.48 -4.79 6.87
C GLU A 153 34.60 -3.47 7.67
N ILE A 154 33.49 -3.08 8.31
CA ILE A 154 33.48 -2.01 9.30
C ILE A 154 33.92 -2.61 10.63
N VAL A 155 35.09 -2.22 11.12
CA VAL A 155 35.65 -2.70 12.39
C VAL A 155 35.26 -1.73 13.51
N PHE A 156 34.41 -2.20 14.44
CA PHE A 156 34.11 -1.45 15.67
C PHE A 156 35.16 -1.78 16.73
N ARG A 157 35.92 -0.78 17.16
CA ARG A 157 36.88 -0.89 18.26
C ARG A 157 36.25 -0.31 19.53
N GLU A 158 35.87 -1.18 20.47
CA GLU A 158 35.50 -0.76 21.84
C GLU A 158 36.68 -0.97 22.80
N ALA A 159 36.70 -0.24 23.92
CA ALA A 159 37.73 -0.33 24.96
C ALA A 159 37.85 -1.74 25.61
N SER A 160 36.92 -2.65 25.33
CA SER A 160 36.83 -4.02 25.86
C SER A 160 37.13 -5.13 24.82
N GLY A 161 37.46 -4.80 23.56
CA GLY A 161 37.82 -5.76 22.50
C GLY A 161 37.09 -5.53 21.16
N ILE A 162 37.51 -6.26 20.12
CA ILE A 162 36.94 -6.18 18.75
C ILE A 162 35.63 -6.98 18.71
N ARG A 163 34.52 -6.35 18.30
CA ARG A 163 33.24 -7.02 18.09
C ARG A 163 32.74 -6.82 16.66
N ASN A 164 32.64 -7.92 15.91
CA ASN A 164 32.01 -7.93 14.59
C ASN A 164 30.49 -7.96 14.78
N LYS A 165 29.83 -6.80 14.77
CA LYS A 165 28.37 -6.71 14.68
C LYS A 165 27.96 -5.91 13.45
N GLY A 166 27.65 -6.62 12.38
CA GLY A 166 26.83 -6.09 11.28
C GLY A 166 25.39 -5.93 11.77
N LYS A 167 24.77 -4.80 11.44
CA LYS A 167 23.45 -4.32 11.91
C LYS A 167 23.46 -3.70 13.31
N LYS A 168 23.66 -2.38 13.38
CA LYS A 168 23.00 -1.57 14.41
C LYS A 168 21.62 -1.21 13.86
N HIS A 169 20.58 -1.76 14.48
CA HIS A 169 19.24 -1.19 14.38
C HIS A 169 19.34 0.26 14.83
N SER A 170 18.92 1.19 13.99
CA SER A 170 18.43 2.47 14.50
C SER A 170 17.13 2.15 15.24
N GLN A 171 17.22 2.03 16.56
CA GLN A 171 16.03 2.05 17.41
C GLN A 171 15.60 3.51 17.52
N TYR A 172 14.33 3.77 17.23
CA TYR A 172 13.61 4.78 17.99
C TYR A 172 12.18 4.28 18.30
N HIS A 173 11.81 4.40 19.57
CA HIS A 173 10.45 4.35 20.15
C HIS A 173 10.20 5.75 20.75
N PRO A 174 8.96 6.15 21.06
CA PRO A 174 7.66 5.86 20.43
C PRO A 174 7.15 7.02 19.56
#